data_AF-A0A0N8SVV9-F1
#
_entry.id   AF-A0A0N8SVV9-F1
#
_cell.length_a   1.000
_cell.length_b   1.000
_cell.length_c   1.000
_cell.angle_alpha   90.00
_cell.angle_beta   90.00
_cell.angle_gamma   90.00
#
_symmetry.space_group_name_H-M   'P 1'
#
loop_
_entity.id
_entity.type
_entity.pdbx_description
1 polymer ?
#
loop_
_entity_poly.entity_id
_entity_poly.type
_entity_poly.pdbx_seq_one_letter_code
_entity_poly.pdbx_strand_id
1 'polypeptide(L)'
;MSAVRIGPYTVQNGLILAPMAGVTDQPFRQLCRRLGAGLVVSEMVTSDMSLWNSRKSRLRMIHEGDPEPRSVQIAGGDPQMLADAARANVELGAQIIDINMGCPAKKVCNKAAGSALLKDEQLVNDILQAVVAAVDVPVTLKIRTGWDRDNRNGLTVAKIAEQAGIQALAVHGRTRADLYTGEAEYDTIAQIKQAVSIPVFANGDIDSPEKARHVLKATGADGLLIGRAAQGRPWIFREIEHFLRTGETLPAPQSSEVERILLEHLAALHVFYGDVMGVRIARKHVSWYLATLPGAREFRAHFNRLEDTEAQCANVREFFSQGCKGPDNENDKEVAA
;
A
#
# COMPACT_ATOMS: atom_id res chain seq x y z
N MET A 1 8.67 -0.27 -17.95
CA MET A 1 9.41 0.51 -16.93
C MET A 1 10.76 -0.11 -16.70
N SER A 2 11.78 0.69 -16.43
CA SER A 2 13.09 0.22 -16.00
C SER A 2 13.03 -0.29 -14.56
N ALA A 3 13.92 -1.22 -14.22
CA ALA A 3 14.11 -1.64 -12.84
C ALA A 3 14.64 -0.46 -12.00
N VAL A 4 14.23 -0.40 -10.73
CA VAL A 4 14.67 0.62 -9.77
C VAL A 4 15.53 -0.04 -8.70
N ARG A 5 16.64 0.59 -8.31
CA ARG A 5 17.52 0.08 -7.25
C ARG A 5 17.28 0.80 -5.94
N ILE A 6 17.11 0.03 -4.86
CA ILE A 6 17.09 0.53 -3.49
C ILE A 6 18.25 -0.19 -2.77
N GLY A 7 19.40 0.48 -2.69
CA GLY A 7 20.65 -0.12 -2.25
C GLY A 7 21.04 -1.38 -3.06
N PRO A 8 21.22 -2.54 -2.42
CA PRO A 8 21.55 -3.78 -3.13
C PRO A 8 20.35 -4.41 -3.84
N TYR A 9 19.11 -3.96 -3.56
CA TYR A 9 17.90 -4.60 -4.07
C TYR A 9 17.46 -4.00 -5.39
N THR A 10 17.15 -4.86 -6.36
CA THR A 10 16.58 -4.47 -7.65
C THR A 10 15.08 -4.76 -7.66
N VAL A 11 14.27 -3.70 -7.74
CA VAL A 11 12.83 -3.77 -7.90
C VAL A 11 12.51 -3.84 -9.38
N GLN A 12 12.05 -5.01 -9.85
CA GLN A 12 11.92 -5.33 -11.28
C GLN A 12 10.95 -4.40 -12.03
N ASN A 13 9.86 -4.00 -11.38
CA ASN A 13 8.99 -2.94 -11.86
C ASN A 13 8.85 -1.86 -10.77
N GLY A 14 8.76 -0.60 -11.17
CA GLY A 14 8.62 0.53 -10.24
C GLY A 14 7.26 0.63 -9.55
N LEU A 15 6.47 -0.44 -9.44
CA LEU A 15 5.14 -0.42 -8.82
C LEU A 15 5.19 -0.98 -7.41
N ILE A 16 4.92 -0.14 -6.42
CA ILE A 16 5.03 -0.49 -5.01
C ILE A 16 3.64 -0.49 -4.36
N LEU A 17 3.31 -1.52 -3.58
CA LEU A 17 2.14 -1.47 -2.71
C LEU A 17 2.41 -0.51 -1.55
N ALA A 18 1.61 0.56 -1.46
CA ALA A 18 1.74 1.55 -0.40
C ALA A 18 1.33 0.96 0.96
N PRO A 19 2.06 1.29 2.05
CA PRO A 19 1.72 0.82 3.39
C PRO A 19 0.39 1.44 3.85
N MET A 20 -0.55 0.60 4.27
CA MET A 20 -1.87 1.02 4.74
C MET A 20 -2.24 0.25 6.01
N ALA A 21 -2.18 0.94 7.15
CA ALA A 21 -2.56 0.37 8.44
C ALA A 21 -3.97 -0.23 8.40
N GLY A 22 -4.07 -1.50 8.83
CA GLY A 22 -5.28 -2.29 8.81
C GLY A 22 -5.70 -2.74 7.42
N VAL A 23 -4.82 -2.70 6.42
CA VAL A 23 -5.12 -3.16 5.05
C VAL A 23 -3.97 -4.00 4.48
N THR A 24 -2.73 -3.52 4.56
CA THR A 24 -1.54 -4.22 4.05
C THR A 24 -0.99 -5.22 5.06
N ASP A 25 -1.86 -6.09 5.56
CA ASP A 25 -1.44 -7.27 6.30
C ASP A 25 -0.66 -8.24 5.40
N GLN A 26 -0.03 -9.25 6.00
CA GLN A 26 0.79 -10.20 5.25
C GLN A 26 0.03 -10.91 4.11
N PRO A 27 -1.19 -11.46 4.33
CA PRO A 27 -1.99 -12.04 3.26
C PRO A 27 -2.16 -11.10 2.05
N PHE A 28 -2.51 -9.84 2.30
CA PHE A 28 -2.71 -8.88 1.22
C PHE A 28 -1.41 -8.51 0.50
N ARG A 29 -0.29 -8.38 1.24
CA ARG A 29 1.03 -8.11 0.65
C ARG A 29 1.48 -9.24 -0.28
N GLN A 30 1.40 -10.49 0.18
CA GLN A 30 1.74 -11.66 -0.63
C GLN A 30 0.89 -11.73 -1.90
N LEU A 31 -0.42 -11.49 -1.76
CA LEU A 31 -1.34 -11.45 -2.88
C LEU A 31 -0.97 -10.37 -3.91
N CYS A 32 -0.71 -9.14 -3.46
CA CYS A 32 -0.34 -8.03 -4.34
C CYS A 32 1.00 -8.28 -5.04
N ARG A 33 2.00 -8.85 -4.34
CA ARG A 33 3.29 -9.21 -4.96
C ARG A 33 3.10 -10.18 -6.11
N ARG A 34 2.34 -11.26 -5.89
CA ARG A 34 2.09 -12.26 -6.91
C ARG A 34 1.29 -11.71 -8.10
N LEU A 35 0.46 -10.71 -7.86
CA LEU A 35 -0.36 -10.04 -8.89
C LEU A 35 0.32 -8.81 -9.52
N GLY A 36 1.64 -8.67 -9.35
CA GLY A 36 2.47 -7.78 -10.15
C GLY A 36 3.15 -6.63 -9.38
N ALA A 37 2.92 -6.48 -8.07
CA ALA A 37 3.64 -5.45 -7.31
C ALA A 37 5.14 -5.79 -7.25
N GLY A 38 6.00 -4.84 -7.62
CA GLY A 38 7.46 -4.96 -7.62
C GLY A 38 8.07 -4.94 -6.23
N LEU A 39 7.45 -4.21 -5.30
CA LEU A 39 7.77 -4.21 -3.86
C LEU A 39 6.48 -4.06 -3.05
N VAL A 40 6.46 -4.59 -1.85
CA VAL A 40 5.36 -4.43 -0.88
C VAL A 40 5.93 -3.95 0.44
N VAL A 41 5.28 -2.96 1.05
CA VAL A 41 5.70 -2.39 2.34
C VAL A 41 4.72 -2.83 3.43
N SER A 42 5.25 -3.20 4.59
CA SER A 42 4.44 -3.63 5.74
C SER A 42 3.50 -2.54 6.27
N GLU A 43 2.57 -2.92 7.13
CA GLU A 43 1.91 -1.93 7.99
C GLU A 43 2.92 -1.23 8.90
N MET A 44 2.62 0.03 9.26
CA MET A 44 3.39 0.80 10.24
C MET A 44 3.55 0.06 11.58
N VAL A 45 4.80 -0.23 11.93
CA VAL A 45 5.26 -0.67 13.25
C VAL A 45 5.59 0.56 14.09
N THR A 46 5.12 0.59 15.33
CA THR A 46 5.40 1.72 16.25
C THR A 46 6.85 1.68 16.72
N SER A 47 7.50 2.84 16.82
CA SER A 47 8.85 2.96 17.39
C SER A 47 8.89 2.68 18.89
N ASP A 48 7.74 2.77 19.56
CA ASP A 48 7.60 2.39 20.97
C ASP A 48 7.54 0.86 21.14
N MET A 49 8.71 0.28 21.41
CA MET A 49 8.89 -1.16 21.59
C MET A 49 8.11 -1.72 22.78
N SER A 50 7.72 -0.91 23.78
CA SER A 50 6.91 -1.38 24.91
C SER A 50 5.53 -1.90 24.47
N LEU A 51 5.05 -1.44 23.30
CA LEU A 51 3.75 -1.80 22.74
C LEU A 51 3.80 -3.02 21.80
N TRP A 52 4.99 -3.59 21.58
CA TRP A 52 5.20 -4.68 20.62
C TRP A 52 4.55 -6.00 21.03
N ASN A 53 4.34 -6.21 22.33
CA ASN A 53 3.67 -7.39 22.86
C ASN A 53 2.15 -7.39 22.65
N SER A 54 1.56 -6.27 22.25
CA SER A 54 0.13 -6.22 21.93
C SER A 54 -0.19 -7.11 20.71
N ARG A 55 -1.35 -7.77 20.70
CA ARG A 55 -1.79 -8.60 19.56
C ARG A 55 -1.70 -7.86 18.23
N LYS A 56 -2.08 -6.58 18.23
CA LYS A 56 -2.05 -5.71 17.04
C LYS A 56 -0.62 -5.51 16.52
N SER A 57 0.33 -5.18 17.40
CA SER A 57 1.73 -4.98 17.00
C SER A 57 2.36 -6.29 16.54
N ARG A 58 2.13 -7.40 17.26
CA ARG A 58 2.64 -8.72 16.89
C ARG A 58 2.24 -9.12 15.47
N LEU A 59 0.97 -8.97 15.11
CA LEU A 59 0.49 -9.29 13.75
C LEU A 59 1.13 -8.40 12.68
N ARG A 60 1.44 -7.14 12.99
CA ARG A 60 2.10 -6.22 12.04
C ARG A 60 3.57 -6.53 11.80
N MET A 61 4.22 -7.17 12.77
CA MET A 61 5.63 -7.57 12.70
C MET A 61 5.82 -8.95 12.07
N ILE A 62 4.74 -9.63 11.65
CA ILE A 62 4.85 -10.89 10.91
C ILE A 62 5.24 -10.55 9.47
N HIS A 63 6.50 -10.88 9.15
CA HIS A 63 7.11 -10.72 7.83
C HIS A 63 7.67 -12.04 7.28
N GLU A 64 7.66 -13.11 8.07
CA GLU A 64 8.10 -14.44 7.63
C GLU A 64 7.23 -14.91 6.47
N GLY A 65 7.84 -15.27 5.34
CA GLY A 65 7.13 -15.63 4.12
C GLY A 65 6.69 -14.43 3.26
N ASP A 66 6.96 -13.19 3.66
CA ASP A 66 6.87 -12.06 2.73
C ASP A 66 7.94 -12.19 1.64
N PRO A 67 7.62 -11.79 0.40
CA PRO A 67 8.55 -11.81 -0.72
C PRO A 67 9.69 -10.81 -0.49
N GLU A 68 10.91 -11.22 -0.84
CA GLU A 68 12.06 -10.34 -0.71
C GLU A 68 12.10 -9.22 -1.77
N PRO A 69 12.69 -8.04 -1.45
CA PRO A 69 13.16 -7.68 -0.11
C PRO A 69 12.00 -7.33 0.84
N ARG A 70 12.12 -7.76 2.10
CA ARG A 70 11.15 -7.44 3.18
C ARG A 70 11.31 -5.98 3.61
N SER A 71 10.37 -5.12 3.19
CA SER A 71 10.34 -3.70 3.56
C SER A 71 9.39 -3.47 4.73
N VAL A 72 9.95 -2.99 5.85
CA VAL A 72 9.22 -2.75 7.09
C VAL A 72 9.12 -1.25 7.36
N GLN A 73 7.88 -0.75 7.49
CA GLN A 73 7.66 0.67 7.80
C GLN A 73 7.61 0.89 9.32
N ILE A 74 8.44 1.80 9.83
CA ILE A 74 8.43 2.27 11.23
C ILE A 74 7.79 3.66 11.35
N ALA A 75 7.15 3.93 12.48
CA ALA A 75 6.49 5.20 12.76
C ALA A 75 6.71 5.65 14.21
N GLY A 76 7.08 6.91 14.38
CA GLY A 76 7.42 7.52 15.66
C GLY A 76 7.72 9.00 15.48
N GLY A 77 8.26 9.65 16.51
CA GLY A 77 8.73 11.04 16.44
C GLY A 77 9.91 11.34 17.36
N ASP A 78 10.52 10.32 17.93
CA ASP A 78 11.73 10.41 18.73
C ASP A 78 12.87 9.73 17.95
N PRO A 79 13.99 10.42 17.67
CA PRO A 79 15.07 9.87 16.86
C PRO A 79 15.64 8.55 17.40
N GLN A 80 15.88 8.47 18.71
CA GLN A 80 16.50 7.29 19.32
C GLN A 80 15.54 6.09 19.32
N MET A 81 14.27 6.32 19.67
CA MET A 81 13.26 5.25 19.60
C MET A 81 13.09 4.69 18.19
N LEU A 82 13.15 5.55 17.16
CA LEU A 82 13.10 5.11 15.76
C LEU A 82 14.35 4.33 15.35
N ALA A 83 15.54 4.76 15.79
CA ALA A 83 16.79 4.03 15.58
C ALA A 83 16.75 2.63 16.23
N ASP A 84 16.28 2.53 17.47
CA ASP A 84 16.18 1.25 18.19
C ASP A 84 15.15 0.33 17.53
N ALA A 85 13.99 0.87 17.15
CA ALA A 85 12.98 0.12 16.41
C ALA A 85 13.49 -0.35 15.03
N ALA A 86 14.31 0.45 14.34
CA ALA A 86 14.93 0.04 13.09
C ALA A 86 15.85 -1.17 13.30
N ARG A 87 16.78 -1.12 14.28
CA ARG A 87 17.67 -2.24 14.62
C ARG A 87 16.89 -3.51 14.93
N ALA A 88 15.89 -3.40 15.80
CA ALA A 88 15.09 -4.54 16.19
C ALA A 88 14.29 -5.15 15.01
N ASN A 89 13.78 -4.33 14.09
CA ASN A 89 13.12 -4.88 12.89
C ASN A 89 14.12 -5.54 11.92
N VAL A 90 15.36 -5.03 11.81
CA VAL A 90 16.43 -5.68 11.03
C VAL A 90 16.81 -7.03 11.63
N GLU A 91 16.92 -7.13 12.95
CA GLU A 91 17.13 -8.41 13.66
C GLU A 91 15.98 -9.40 13.41
N LEU A 92 14.75 -8.90 13.24
CA LEU A 92 13.57 -9.68 12.84
C LEU A 92 13.50 -9.95 11.32
N GLY A 93 14.54 -9.61 10.57
CA GLY A 93 14.69 -9.95 9.16
C GLY A 93 14.22 -8.90 8.18
N ALA A 94 13.98 -7.66 8.60
CA ALA A 94 13.77 -6.54 7.68
C ALA A 94 15.01 -6.30 6.82
N GLN A 95 14.80 -6.23 5.51
CA GLN A 95 15.85 -5.97 4.52
C GLN A 95 15.83 -4.52 4.04
N ILE A 96 14.72 -3.81 4.24
CA ILE A 96 14.59 -2.37 4.02
C ILE A 96 13.80 -1.79 5.19
N ILE A 97 14.28 -0.69 5.75
CA ILE A 97 13.53 0.11 6.72
C ILE A 97 12.89 1.29 5.98
N ASP A 98 11.59 1.52 6.17
CA ASP A 98 10.87 2.68 5.64
C ASP A 98 10.39 3.56 6.79
N ILE A 99 10.64 4.86 6.74
CA ILE A 99 10.21 5.80 7.79
C ILE A 99 8.89 6.44 7.37
N ASN A 100 7.86 6.32 8.22
CA ASN A 100 6.59 7.00 7.97
C ASN A 100 6.65 8.48 8.41
N MET A 101 6.65 9.38 7.43
CA MET A 101 6.34 10.79 7.59
C MET A 101 5.14 11.22 6.72
N GLY A 102 4.24 10.27 6.41
CA GLY A 102 3.12 10.48 5.48
C GLY A 102 1.73 10.37 6.10
N CYS A 103 1.59 9.67 7.24
CA CYS A 103 0.30 9.50 7.89
C CYS A 103 -0.22 10.84 8.44
N PRO A 104 -1.45 11.28 8.14
CA PRO A 104 -1.99 12.55 8.63
C PRO A 104 -2.58 12.46 10.05
N ALA A 105 -2.64 11.27 10.64
CA ALA A 105 -3.13 11.06 12.00
C ALA A 105 -2.32 11.88 13.01
N LYS A 106 -3.01 12.61 13.88
CA LYS A 106 -2.42 13.66 14.72
C LYS A 106 -1.34 13.15 15.68
N LYS A 107 -1.45 11.91 16.17
CA LYS A 107 -0.56 11.35 17.19
C LYS A 107 -0.40 9.84 17.04
N VAL A 108 0.80 9.35 17.31
CA VAL A 108 1.06 7.96 17.70
C VAL A 108 1.49 8.01 19.16
N CYS A 109 0.75 7.35 20.05
CA CYS A 109 1.05 7.33 21.50
C CYS A 109 1.28 8.71 22.13
N ASN A 110 0.39 9.66 21.81
CA ASN A 110 0.43 11.05 22.28
C ASN A 110 1.60 11.94 21.80
N LYS A 111 2.53 11.41 20.98
CA LYS A 111 3.63 12.17 20.36
C LYS A 111 3.31 12.51 18.90
N ALA A 112 3.90 13.60 18.40
CA ALA A 112 3.86 13.92 16.97
C ALA A 112 4.54 12.78 16.18
N ALA A 113 3.92 12.36 15.09
CA ALA A 113 4.43 11.30 14.23
C ALA A 113 3.83 11.46 12.82
N GLY A 114 4.34 10.69 11.86
CA GLY A 114 3.86 10.75 10.49
C GLY A 114 4.08 12.15 9.89
N SER A 115 3.13 12.62 9.09
CA SER A 115 3.24 13.91 8.40
C SER A 115 3.17 15.13 9.33
N ALA A 116 2.96 14.94 10.64
CA ALA A 116 3.12 16.02 11.60
C ALA A 116 4.58 16.44 11.81
N LEU A 117 5.52 15.53 11.55
CA LEU A 117 6.96 15.80 11.62
C LEU A 117 7.41 16.83 10.58
N LEU A 118 6.69 16.95 9.46
CA LEU A 118 7.04 17.87 8.37
C LEU A 118 6.99 19.36 8.77
N LYS A 119 6.47 19.71 9.96
CA LYS A 119 6.57 21.08 10.48
C LYS A 119 7.96 21.46 10.98
N ASP A 120 8.77 20.47 11.33
CA ASP A 120 10.04 20.65 12.02
C ASP A 120 11.13 19.95 11.23
N GLU A 121 11.74 20.70 10.31
CA GLU A 121 12.77 20.20 9.40
C GLU A 121 14.03 19.75 10.15
N GLN A 122 14.34 20.37 11.29
CA GLN A 122 15.46 19.96 12.13
C GLN A 122 15.18 18.60 12.75
N LEU A 123 13.99 18.40 13.33
CA LEU A 123 13.58 17.10 13.87
C LEU A 123 13.56 16.02 12.77
N VAL A 124 13.11 16.36 11.56
CA VAL A 124 13.21 15.45 10.41
C VAL A 124 14.67 15.04 10.19
N ASN A 125 15.59 15.99 10.06
CA ASN A 125 17.01 15.70 9.89
C ASN A 125 17.55 14.78 10.99
N ASP A 126 17.26 15.09 12.25
CA ASP A 126 17.75 14.33 13.41
C ASP A 126 17.23 12.88 13.39
N ILE A 127 15.96 12.67 13.02
CA ILE A 127 15.37 11.34 12.85
C ILE A 127 16.08 10.57 11.73
N LEU A 128 16.26 11.18 10.56
CA LEU A 128 16.84 10.47 9.41
C LEU A 128 18.29 10.08 9.68
N GLN A 129 19.09 10.99 10.25
CA GLN A 129 20.48 10.71 10.66
C GLN A 129 20.55 9.57 11.67
N ALA A 130 19.72 9.61 12.71
CA ALA A 130 19.71 8.58 13.75
C ALA A 130 19.35 7.19 13.19
N VAL A 131 18.33 7.10 12.32
CA VAL A 131 17.89 5.82 11.77
C VAL A 131 18.88 5.28 10.73
N VAL A 132 19.40 6.13 9.84
CA VAL A 132 20.40 5.72 8.84
C VAL A 132 21.69 5.24 9.51
N ALA A 133 22.16 5.93 10.56
CA ALA A 133 23.34 5.50 11.30
C ALA A 133 23.11 4.23 12.15
N ALA A 134 21.86 3.82 12.36
CA ALA A 134 21.54 2.70 13.25
C ALA A 134 21.59 1.33 12.58
N VAL A 135 21.46 1.25 11.25
CA VAL A 135 21.31 -0.01 10.51
C VAL A 135 22.10 0.00 9.20
N ASP A 136 22.62 -1.17 8.80
CA ASP A 136 23.35 -1.33 7.53
C ASP A 136 22.44 -1.56 6.32
N VAL A 137 21.16 -1.86 6.56
CA VAL A 137 20.17 -2.05 5.48
C VAL A 137 19.72 -0.70 4.89
N PRO A 138 19.23 -0.67 3.64
CA PRO A 138 18.69 0.56 3.07
C PRO A 138 17.55 1.15 3.91
N VAL A 139 17.66 2.44 4.19
CA VAL A 139 16.59 3.24 4.80
C VAL A 139 15.91 4.07 3.72
N THR A 140 14.59 4.04 3.70
CA THR A 140 13.71 4.74 2.76
C THR A 140 12.76 5.66 3.54
N LEU A 141 12.20 6.65 2.86
CA LEU A 141 11.33 7.65 3.50
C LEU A 141 10.04 7.83 2.71
N LYS A 142 8.90 7.83 3.41
CA LYS A 142 7.61 8.19 2.83
C LYS A 142 7.07 9.48 3.42
N ILE A 143 6.89 10.51 2.59
CA ILE A 143 6.40 11.84 2.99
C ILE A 143 5.07 12.24 2.32
N ARG A 144 4.56 13.38 2.75
CA ARG A 144 3.57 14.22 2.06
C ARG A 144 4.24 15.49 1.52
N THR A 145 3.51 16.31 0.79
CA THR A 145 4.07 17.52 0.15
C THR A 145 4.38 18.66 1.13
N GLY A 146 3.83 18.56 2.35
CA GLY A 146 4.08 19.47 3.45
C GLY A 146 2.98 19.39 4.50
N TRP A 147 2.94 20.37 5.40
CA TRP A 147 1.94 20.40 6.48
C TRP A 147 0.55 20.84 5.99
N ASP A 148 0.49 21.90 5.20
CA ASP A 148 -0.72 22.39 4.53
C ASP A 148 -0.34 23.04 3.19
N ARG A 149 -1.32 23.64 2.48
CA ARG A 149 -1.12 24.16 1.12
C ARG A 149 -0.21 25.38 1.06
N ASP A 150 -0.19 26.17 2.13
CA ASP A 150 0.66 27.36 2.24
C ASP A 150 2.06 26.98 2.76
N ASN A 151 2.19 25.83 3.41
CA ASN A 151 3.41 25.33 4.03
C ASN A 151 3.86 24.00 3.38
N ARG A 152 4.18 24.05 2.08
CA ARG A 152 4.75 22.93 1.32
C ARG A 152 6.28 22.95 1.38
N ASN A 153 6.86 22.11 2.22
CA ASN A 153 8.31 21.96 2.36
C ASN A 153 8.85 20.59 1.90
N GLY A 154 8.06 19.83 1.13
CA GLY A 154 8.47 18.52 0.63
C GLY A 154 9.80 18.54 -0.14
N LEU A 155 10.10 19.62 -0.87
CA LEU A 155 11.38 19.82 -1.55
C LEU A 155 12.56 19.94 -0.58
N THR A 156 12.42 20.72 0.48
CA THR A 156 13.44 20.86 1.53
C THR A 156 13.67 19.53 2.23
N VAL A 157 12.59 18.86 2.62
CA VAL A 157 12.65 17.54 3.27
C VAL A 157 13.31 16.49 2.38
N ALA A 158 13.06 16.51 1.05
CA ALA A 158 13.71 15.59 0.12
C ALA A 158 15.24 15.77 0.08
N LYS A 159 15.72 17.01 0.10
CA LYS A 159 17.17 17.30 0.15
C LYS A 159 17.81 16.86 1.46
N ILE A 160 17.13 17.11 2.59
CA ILE A 160 17.54 16.61 3.90
C ILE A 160 17.65 15.09 3.88
N ALA A 161 16.64 14.41 3.30
CA ALA A 161 16.63 12.95 3.21
C ALA A 161 17.81 12.39 2.40
N GLU A 162 18.08 12.96 1.23
CA GLU A 162 19.24 12.57 0.41
C GLU A 162 20.56 12.79 1.16
N GLN A 163 20.74 13.94 1.80
CA GLN A 163 21.94 14.26 2.59
C GLN A 163 22.12 13.33 3.79
N ALA A 164 21.02 12.88 4.39
CA ALA A 164 21.04 11.93 5.50
C ALA A 164 21.32 10.49 5.07
N GLY A 165 21.37 10.19 3.76
CA GLY A 165 21.65 8.85 3.24
C GLY A 165 20.41 7.98 3.02
N ILE A 166 19.21 8.58 2.95
CA ILE A 166 18.00 7.88 2.52
C ILE A 166 18.18 7.38 1.08
N GLN A 167 17.83 6.12 0.82
CA GLN A 167 18.11 5.45 -0.45
C GLN A 167 16.93 5.42 -1.43
N ALA A 168 15.73 5.82 -0.99
CA ALA A 168 14.59 6.09 -1.85
C ALA A 168 13.53 6.93 -1.12
N LEU A 169 12.79 7.74 -1.87
CA LEU A 169 11.77 8.63 -1.35
C LEU A 169 10.41 8.37 -2.02
N ALA A 170 9.37 8.17 -1.23
CA ALA A 170 7.99 8.12 -1.72
C ALA A 170 7.22 9.38 -1.31
N VAL A 171 6.61 10.08 -2.27
CA VAL A 171 5.91 11.34 -2.02
C VAL A 171 4.43 11.19 -2.33
N HIS A 172 3.59 11.35 -1.31
CA HIS A 172 2.15 11.48 -1.54
C HIS A 172 1.80 12.92 -1.89
N GLY A 173 1.19 13.13 -3.06
CA GLY A 173 0.81 14.42 -3.66
C GLY A 173 -0.26 15.21 -2.92
N ARG A 174 -0.39 15.05 -1.60
CA ARG A 174 -1.27 15.89 -0.77
C ARG A 174 -0.51 16.35 0.46
N THR A 175 -0.90 17.49 0.99
CA THR A 175 -0.40 18.01 2.26
C THR A 175 -1.01 17.23 3.42
N ARG A 176 -0.46 17.35 4.63
CA ARG A 176 -1.07 16.73 5.82
C ARG A 176 -2.50 17.21 6.04
N ALA A 177 -2.77 18.51 5.86
CA ALA A 177 -4.07 19.13 6.07
C ALA A 177 -5.16 18.64 5.11
N ASP A 178 -4.79 18.27 3.88
CA ASP A 178 -5.75 17.74 2.90
C ASP A 178 -6.35 16.39 3.33
N LEU A 179 -5.72 15.66 4.26
CA LEU A 179 -6.08 14.27 4.60
C LEU A 179 -6.17 13.40 3.32
N TYR A 180 -7.38 12.98 2.94
CA TYR A 180 -7.66 12.28 1.68
C TYR A 180 -8.70 13.02 0.83
N THR A 181 -8.92 14.31 1.11
CA THR A 181 -9.82 15.20 0.38
C THR A 181 -9.10 15.88 -0.79
N GLY A 182 -9.86 16.45 -1.72
CA GLY A 182 -9.31 17.04 -2.95
C GLY A 182 -8.59 16.02 -3.82
N GLU A 183 -7.78 16.50 -4.76
CA GLU A 183 -6.95 15.69 -5.65
C GLU A 183 -5.49 15.72 -5.22
N ALA A 184 -4.75 14.65 -5.50
CA ALA A 184 -3.30 14.66 -5.40
C ALA A 184 -2.70 15.57 -6.49
N GLU A 185 -1.84 16.50 -6.09
CA GLU A 185 -1.02 17.30 -7.00
C GLU A 185 0.33 16.62 -7.26
N TYR A 186 0.86 16.82 -8.47
CA TYR A 186 2.05 16.14 -8.94
C TYR A 186 3.23 17.10 -9.17
N ASP A 187 3.00 18.41 -9.07
CA ASP A 187 4.01 19.44 -9.33
C ASP A 187 5.13 19.40 -8.28
N THR A 188 4.76 19.26 -7.01
CA THR A 188 5.75 19.12 -5.93
C THR A 188 6.59 17.86 -6.10
N ILE A 189 5.99 16.76 -6.56
CA ILE A 189 6.71 15.51 -6.83
C ILE A 189 7.69 15.69 -7.99
N ALA A 190 7.28 16.40 -9.06
CA ALA A 190 8.14 16.72 -10.20
C ALA A 190 9.35 17.57 -9.76
N GLN A 191 9.12 18.60 -8.94
CA GLN A 191 10.18 19.45 -8.39
C GLN A 191 11.15 18.66 -7.52
N ILE A 192 10.64 17.77 -6.67
CA ILE A 192 11.47 16.86 -5.85
C ILE A 192 12.32 15.98 -6.76
N LYS A 193 11.72 15.32 -7.76
CA LYS A 193 12.44 14.40 -8.65
C LYS A 193 13.55 15.09 -9.44
N GLN A 194 13.38 16.36 -9.79
CA GLN A 194 14.41 17.16 -10.45
C GLN A 194 15.55 17.57 -9.52
N ALA A 195 15.30 17.63 -8.21
CA ALA A 195 16.22 18.19 -7.23
C ALA A 195 17.07 17.16 -6.48
N VAL A 196 16.69 15.88 -6.50
CA VAL A 196 17.42 14.79 -5.82
C VAL A 196 17.79 13.69 -6.81
N SER A 197 18.89 12.98 -6.52
CA SER A 197 19.43 11.88 -7.32
C SER A 197 18.90 10.51 -6.87
N ILE A 198 18.45 10.39 -5.62
CA ILE A 198 17.83 9.15 -5.11
C ILE A 198 16.53 8.83 -5.85
N PRO A 199 16.13 7.55 -5.96
CA PRO A 199 14.86 7.18 -6.55
C PRO A 199 13.67 7.85 -5.85
N VAL A 200 12.75 8.41 -6.65
CA VAL A 200 11.51 9.05 -6.20
C VAL A 200 10.32 8.29 -6.74
N PHE A 201 9.39 7.93 -5.85
CA PHE A 201 8.15 7.26 -6.19
C PHE A 201 6.95 8.18 -5.97
N ALA A 202 6.12 8.37 -7.00
CA ALA A 202 4.92 9.19 -6.91
C ALA A 202 3.77 8.40 -6.27
N ASN A 203 3.01 9.04 -5.39
CA ASN A 203 1.87 8.44 -4.69
C ASN A 203 0.67 9.40 -4.67
N GLY A 204 -0.54 8.86 -4.84
CA GLY A 204 -1.78 9.63 -4.73
C GLY A 204 -2.62 9.53 -6.00
N ASP A 205 -3.84 9.04 -5.82
CA ASP A 205 -4.90 8.98 -6.85
C ASP A 205 -4.50 8.29 -8.15
N ILE A 206 -3.64 7.27 -8.06
CA ILE A 206 -3.29 6.40 -9.18
C ILE A 206 -4.21 5.18 -9.09
N ASP A 207 -5.27 5.17 -9.91
CA ASP A 207 -6.36 4.20 -9.88
C ASP A 207 -6.57 3.42 -11.19
N SER A 208 -5.77 3.74 -12.20
CA SER A 208 -5.87 3.18 -13.54
C SER A 208 -4.50 3.16 -14.24
N PRO A 209 -4.30 2.27 -15.23
CA PRO A 209 -3.10 2.27 -16.06
C PRO A 209 -2.83 3.60 -16.78
N GLU A 210 -3.88 4.27 -17.25
CA GLU A 210 -3.81 5.55 -17.92
C GLU A 210 -3.35 6.65 -16.96
N LYS A 211 -3.92 6.69 -15.76
CA LYS A 211 -3.50 7.62 -14.71
C LYS A 211 -2.06 7.34 -14.27
N ALA A 212 -1.65 6.09 -14.15
CA ALA A 212 -0.27 5.72 -13.86
C ALA A 212 0.71 6.29 -14.89
N ARG A 213 0.41 6.12 -16.19
CA ARG A 213 1.22 6.71 -17.27
C ARG A 213 1.26 8.23 -17.21
N HIS A 214 0.11 8.87 -16.96
CA HIS A 214 0.02 10.31 -16.82
C HIS A 214 0.89 10.83 -15.67
N VAL A 215 0.81 10.20 -14.49
CA VAL A 215 1.59 10.60 -13.31
C VAL A 215 3.09 10.42 -13.53
N LEU A 216 3.52 9.29 -14.12
CA LEU A 216 4.93 9.08 -14.46
C LEU A 216 5.44 10.15 -15.43
N LYS A 217 4.65 10.49 -16.46
CA LYS A 217 5.02 11.54 -17.41
C LYS A 217 5.09 12.93 -16.77
N ALA A 218 4.13 13.25 -15.90
CA ALA A 218 4.06 14.57 -15.25
C ALA A 218 5.17 14.78 -14.22
N THR A 219 5.54 13.73 -13.49
CA THR A 219 6.50 13.83 -12.38
C THR A 219 7.93 13.47 -12.78
N GLY A 220 8.12 12.65 -13.82
CA GLY A 220 9.41 12.01 -14.10
C GLY A 220 9.86 11.02 -13.02
N ALA A 221 8.96 10.62 -12.10
CA ALA A 221 9.26 9.70 -11.02
C ALA A 221 9.75 8.33 -11.54
N ASP A 222 10.60 7.67 -10.75
CA ASP A 222 11.18 6.37 -11.09
C ASP A 222 10.18 5.21 -10.91
N GLY A 223 9.09 5.48 -10.20
CA GLY A 223 8.02 4.53 -9.97
C GLY A 223 6.80 5.13 -9.27
N LEU A 224 5.86 4.27 -8.92
CA LEU A 224 4.57 4.62 -8.34
C LEU A 224 4.30 3.80 -7.08
N LEU A 225 3.72 4.43 -6.07
CA LEU A 225 3.09 3.74 -4.95
C LEU A 225 1.57 3.71 -5.14
N ILE A 226 0.99 2.51 -5.14
CA ILE A 226 -0.44 2.27 -5.29
C ILE A 226 -1.04 1.89 -3.94
N GLY A 227 -2.05 2.64 -3.50
CA GLY A 227 -2.71 2.44 -2.22
C GLY A 227 -4.14 1.94 -2.38
N ARG A 228 -5.10 2.85 -2.18
CA ARG A 228 -6.55 2.55 -2.17
C ARG A 228 -7.02 1.78 -3.40
N ALA A 229 -6.48 2.04 -4.58
CA ALA A 229 -6.89 1.36 -5.81
C ALA A 229 -6.57 -0.13 -5.85
N ALA A 230 -5.65 -0.63 -5.01
CA ALA A 230 -5.41 -2.06 -4.86
C ALA A 230 -6.46 -2.76 -3.97
N GLN A 231 -7.22 -2.01 -3.16
CA GLN A 231 -8.26 -2.58 -2.29
C GLN A 231 -9.40 -3.13 -3.15
N GLY A 232 -9.60 -4.46 -3.10
CA GLY A 232 -10.57 -5.14 -3.95
C GLY A 232 -10.15 -5.32 -5.41
N ARG A 233 -8.98 -4.81 -5.79
CA ARG A 233 -8.39 -4.94 -7.14
C ARG A 233 -6.87 -5.14 -7.04
N PRO A 234 -6.38 -6.18 -6.34
CA PRO A 234 -4.93 -6.40 -6.16
C PRO A 234 -4.21 -6.73 -7.48
N TRP A 235 -4.93 -7.05 -8.55
CA TRP A 235 -4.39 -7.20 -9.90
C TRP A 235 -4.14 -5.88 -10.64
N ILE A 236 -4.41 -4.73 -10.01
CA ILE A 236 -4.09 -3.42 -10.61
C ILE A 236 -2.61 -3.29 -10.98
N PHE A 237 -1.72 -3.97 -10.24
CA PHE A 237 -0.28 -3.92 -10.52
C PHE A 237 0.06 -4.54 -11.89
N ARG A 238 -0.41 -5.76 -12.19
CA ARG A 238 -0.21 -6.38 -13.53
C ARG A 238 -0.87 -5.59 -14.66
N GLU A 239 -2.01 -4.93 -14.39
CA GLU A 239 -2.70 -4.09 -15.39
C GLU A 239 -1.87 -2.85 -15.72
N ILE A 240 -1.38 -2.13 -14.70
CA ILE A 240 -0.51 -0.97 -14.87
C ILE A 240 0.80 -1.39 -15.55
N GLU A 241 1.43 -2.46 -15.09
CA GLU A 241 2.69 -2.95 -15.64
C GLU A 241 2.56 -3.32 -17.12
N HIS A 242 1.51 -4.07 -17.48
CA HIS A 242 1.24 -4.44 -18.86
C HIS A 242 1.08 -3.20 -19.75
N PHE A 243 0.19 -2.28 -19.36
CA PHE A 243 -0.07 -1.05 -20.12
C PHE A 243 1.15 -0.16 -20.28
N LEU A 244 1.96 -0.01 -19.23
CA LEU A 244 3.19 0.79 -19.30
C LEU A 244 4.28 0.14 -20.18
N ARG A 245 4.20 -1.18 -20.41
CA ARG A 245 5.15 -1.92 -21.25
C ARG A 245 4.70 -2.00 -22.71
N THR A 246 3.42 -2.24 -22.96
CA THR A 246 2.87 -2.53 -24.30
C THR A 246 2.11 -1.35 -24.90
N GLY A 247 1.60 -0.44 -24.08
CA GLY A 247 0.65 0.59 -24.50
C GLY A 247 -0.79 0.08 -24.64
N GLU A 248 -1.03 -1.21 -24.39
CA GLU A 248 -2.32 -1.87 -24.53
C GLU A 248 -2.95 -2.14 -23.16
N THR A 249 -4.27 -2.14 -23.07
CA THR A 249 -4.99 -2.41 -21.82
C THR A 249 -5.34 -3.89 -21.73
N LEU A 250 -5.06 -4.52 -20.58
CA LEU A 250 -5.52 -5.87 -20.32
C LEU A 250 -7.05 -5.91 -20.23
N PRO A 251 -7.70 -6.99 -20.72
CA PRO A 251 -9.10 -7.20 -20.43
C PRO A 251 -9.31 -7.29 -18.90
N ALA A 252 -10.47 -6.83 -18.44
CA ALA A 252 -10.87 -7.01 -17.04
C ALA A 252 -10.83 -8.51 -16.69
N PRO A 253 -10.42 -8.87 -15.46
CA PRO A 253 -10.43 -10.27 -15.05
C PRO A 253 -11.84 -10.85 -15.12
N GLN A 254 -11.93 -12.08 -15.58
CA GLN A 254 -13.19 -12.82 -15.61
C GLN A 254 -13.72 -13.00 -14.19
N SER A 255 -15.03 -13.10 -14.01
CA SER A 255 -15.67 -13.31 -12.71
C SER A 255 -15.08 -14.51 -11.95
N SER A 256 -14.77 -15.59 -12.65
CA SER A 256 -14.12 -16.79 -12.08
C SER A 256 -12.70 -16.53 -11.57
N GLU A 257 -11.95 -15.63 -12.20
CA GLU A 257 -10.65 -15.22 -11.71
C GLU A 257 -10.78 -14.37 -10.43
N VAL A 258 -11.74 -13.43 -10.43
CA VAL A 258 -12.02 -12.59 -9.26
C VAL A 258 -12.45 -13.45 -8.06
N GLU A 259 -13.35 -14.41 -8.29
CA GLU A 259 -13.79 -15.39 -7.28
C GLU A 259 -12.59 -16.14 -6.69
N ARG A 260 -11.74 -16.71 -7.54
CA ARG A 260 -10.56 -17.47 -7.12
C ARG A 260 -9.61 -16.61 -6.27
N ILE A 261 -9.33 -15.39 -6.71
CA ILE A 261 -8.47 -14.44 -5.98
C ILE A 261 -9.08 -14.09 -4.62
N LEU A 262 -10.40 -13.86 -4.57
CA LEU A 262 -11.10 -13.54 -3.33
C LEU A 262 -11.09 -14.71 -2.35
N LEU A 263 -11.43 -15.92 -2.80
CA LEU A 263 -11.45 -17.12 -1.96
C LEU A 263 -10.07 -17.44 -1.40
N GLU A 264 -9.02 -17.29 -2.22
CA GLU A 264 -7.65 -17.48 -1.75
C GLU A 264 -7.26 -16.45 -0.68
N HIS A 265 -7.62 -15.19 -0.89
CA HIS A 265 -7.38 -14.14 0.09
C HIS A 265 -8.14 -14.41 1.39
N LEU A 266 -9.39 -14.86 1.32
CA LEU A 266 -10.19 -15.24 2.48
C LEU A 266 -9.53 -16.36 3.28
N ALA A 267 -9.12 -17.44 2.61
CA ALA A 267 -8.44 -18.55 3.26
C ALA A 267 -7.17 -18.08 3.99
N ALA A 268 -6.37 -17.22 3.35
CA ALA A 268 -5.16 -16.66 3.97
C ALA A 268 -5.49 -15.78 5.18
N LEU A 269 -6.55 -14.96 5.13
CA LEU A 269 -7.00 -14.16 6.27
C LEU A 269 -7.51 -15.01 7.44
N HIS A 270 -8.24 -16.09 7.15
CA HIS A 270 -8.73 -17.03 8.15
C HIS A 270 -7.57 -17.71 8.89
N VAL A 271 -6.55 -18.17 8.16
CA VAL A 271 -5.33 -18.73 8.76
C VAL A 271 -4.58 -17.69 9.58
N PHE A 272 -4.35 -16.49 9.01
CA PHE A 272 -3.50 -15.48 9.64
C PHE A 272 -4.09 -14.89 10.93
N TYR A 273 -5.40 -14.64 10.95
CA TYR A 273 -6.07 -14.01 12.10
C TYR A 273 -6.73 -15.03 13.04
N GLY A 274 -6.83 -16.30 12.63
CA GLY A 274 -7.64 -17.35 13.25
C GLY A 274 -9.15 -17.15 12.99
N ASP A 275 -9.95 -18.17 13.23
CA ASP A 275 -11.36 -18.23 12.77
C ASP A 275 -12.20 -17.01 13.15
N VAL A 276 -12.14 -16.60 14.43
CA VAL A 276 -12.96 -15.49 14.94
C VAL A 276 -12.58 -14.14 14.32
N MET A 277 -11.29 -13.82 14.28
CA MET A 277 -10.85 -12.52 13.78
C MET A 277 -10.71 -12.50 12.26
N GLY A 278 -10.37 -13.62 11.64
CA GLY A 278 -10.31 -13.79 10.20
C GLY A 278 -11.65 -13.48 9.56
N VAL A 279 -12.74 -14.06 10.09
CA VAL A 279 -14.12 -13.77 9.64
C VAL A 279 -14.45 -12.28 9.74
N ARG A 280 -14.06 -11.62 10.84
CA ARG A 280 -14.33 -10.18 11.05
C ARG A 280 -13.51 -9.30 10.11
N ILE A 281 -12.24 -9.64 9.90
CA ILE A 281 -11.34 -8.89 9.02
C ILE A 281 -11.73 -9.07 7.56
N ALA A 282 -12.12 -10.28 7.15
CA ALA A 282 -12.59 -10.60 5.80
C ALA A 282 -13.68 -9.66 5.29
N ARG A 283 -14.60 -9.24 6.17
CA ARG A 283 -15.76 -8.36 5.85
C ARG A 283 -15.36 -7.10 5.08
N LYS A 284 -14.28 -6.42 5.50
CA LYS A 284 -13.83 -5.18 4.84
C LYS A 284 -13.22 -5.47 3.46
N HIS A 285 -12.45 -6.56 3.33
CA HIS A 285 -11.80 -6.93 2.07
C HIS A 285 -12.86 -7.31 1.03
N VAL A 286 -13.78 -8.21 1.41
CA VAL A 286 -14.90 -8.62 0.54
C VAL A 286 -15.74 -7.43 0.12
N SER A 287 -16.02 -6.51 1.05
CA SER A 287 -16.73 -5.27 0.71
C SER A 287 -16.03 -4.42 -0.35
N TRP A 288 -14.69 -4.45 -0.43
CA TRP A 288 -13.93 -3.76 -1.48
C TRP A 288 -13.98 -4.49 -2.82
N TYR A 289 -13.79 -5.82 -2.85
CA TYR A 289 -13.85 -6.59 -4.10
C TYR A 289 -15.19 -6.45 -4.82
N LEU A 290 -16.27 -6.40 -4.04
CA LEU A 290 -17.62 -6.43 -4.58
C LEU A 290 -18.23 -5.03 -4.70
N ALA A 291 -17.49 -3.96 -4.35
CA ALA A 291 -18.03 -2.60 -4.32
C ALA A 291 -18.64 -2.14 -5.65
N THR A 292 -18.13 -2.67 -6.77
CA THR A 292 -18.51 -2.32 -8.13
C THR A 292 -19.41 -3.36 -8.81
N LEU A 293 -19.75 -4.47 -8.14
CA LEU A 293 -20.56 -5.54 -8.71
C LEU A 293 -22.07 -5.35 -8.43
N PRO A 294 -22.97 -5.72 -9.37
CA PRO A 294 -24.40 -5.78 -9.12
C PRO A 294 -24.75 -6.68 -7.93
N GLY A 295 -25.83 -6.38 -7.20
CA GLY A 295 -26.25 -7.17 -6.04
C GLY A 295 -25.37 -7.06 -4.78
N ALA A 296 -24.25 -6.31 -4.85
CA ALA A 296 -23.29 -6.25 -3.76
C ALA A 296 -23.84 -5.69 -2.44
N ARG A 297 -24.91 -4.89 -2.45
CA ARG A 297 -25.50 -4.36 -1.22
C ARG A 297 -26.13 -5.46 -0.36
N GLU A 298 -26.98 -6.28 -0.96
CA GLU A 298 -27.68 -7.38 -0.28
C GLU A 298 -26.69 -8.47 0.13
N PHE A 299 -25.77 -8.83 -0.79
CA PHE A 299 -24.67 -9.73 -0.49
C PHE A 299 -23.86 -9.28 0.73
N ARG A 300 -23.40 -8.02 0.76
CA ARG A 300 -22.61 -7.49 1.89
C ARG A 300 -23.39 -7.54 3.20
N ALA A 301 -24.68 -7.22 3.18
CA ALA A 301 -25.51 -7.28 4.38
C ALA A 301 -25.60 -8.71 4.94
N HIS A 302 -25.75 -9.71 4.06
CA HIS A 302 -25.73 -11.11 4.44
C HIS A 302 -24.34 -11.55 4.93
N PHE A 303 -23.30 -11.33 4.13
CA PHE A 303 -21.92 -11.71 4.43
C PHE A 303 -21.42 -11.17 5.78
N ASN A 304 -21.81 -9.93 6.13
CA ASN A 304 -21.40 -9.30 7.39
C ASN A 304 -22.01 -9.96 8.63
N ARG A 305 -23.05 -10.78 8.49
CA ARG A 305 -23.65 -11.56 9.59
C ARG A 305 -23.04 -12.95 9.77
N LEU A 306 -22.24 -13.42 8.80
CA LEU A 306 -21.59 -14.73 8.88
C LEU A 306 -20.51 -14.72 9.98
N GLU A 307 -20.45 -15.82 10.73
CA GLU A 307 -19.58 -15.98 11.91
C GLU A 307 -18.53 -17.08 11.76
N ASP A 308 -18.61 -17.90 10.70
CA ASP A 308 -17.67 -18.99 10.43
C ASP A 308 -17.03 -18.88 9.02
N THR A 309 -15.88 -19.52 8.88
CA THR A 309 -15.01 -19.44 7.70
C THR A 309 -15.59 -20.16 6.49
N GLU A 310 -16.25 -21.30 6.72
CA GLU A 310 -16.87 -22.12 5.68
C GLU A 310 -18.06 -21.41 5.05
N ALA A 311 -18.95 -20.84 5.86
CA ALA A 311 -20.10 -20.08 5.39
C ALA A 311 -19.67 -18.84 4.59
N GLN A 312 -18.62 -18.13 5.01
CA GLN A 312 -18.07 -17.02 4.21
C GLN A 312 -17.60 -17.49 2.83
N CYS A 313 -16.85 -18.59 2.76
CA CYS A 313 -16.40 -19.15 1.50
C CYS A 313 -17.56 -19.65 0.62
N ALA A 314 -18.53 -20.35 1.20
CA ALA A 314 -19.71 -20.84 0.49
C ALA A 314 -20.55 -19.70 -0.07
N ASN A 315 -20.77 -18.64 0.72
CA ASN A 315 -21.53 -17.48 0.30
C ASN A 315 -20.86 -16.75 -0.87
N VAL A 316 -19.52 -16.62 -0.87
CA VAL A 316 -18.79 -16.06 -2.03
C VAL A 316 -19.00 -16.91 -3.28
N ARG A 317 -18.87 -18.24 -3.20
CA ARG A 317 -19.09 -19.14 -4.35
C ARG A 317 -20.51 -19.01 -4.89
N GLU A 318 -21.50 -18.96 -4.01
CA GLU A 318 -22.90 -18.78 -4.37
C GLU A 318 -23.10 -17.47 -5.15
N PHE A 319 -22.56 -16.35 -4.66
CA PHE A 319 -22.66 -15.05 -5.31
C PHE A 319 -22.10 -15.06 -6.73
N PHE A 320 -20.91 -15.64 -6.94
CA PHE A 320 -20.31 -15.71 -8.27
C PHE A 320 -21.04 -16.72 -9.18
N SER A 321 -21.58 -17.82 -8.65
CA SER A 321 -22.38 -18.76 -9.43
C SER A 321 -23.71 -18.15 -9.94
N GLN A 322 -24.36 -17.32 -9.12
CA GLN A 322 -25.62 -16.66 -9.46
C GLN A 322 -25.38 -15.45 -10.39
N GLY A 323 -24.29 -14.69 -10.18
CA GLY A 323 -23.91 -13.57 -11.04
C GLY A 323 -23.35 -13.97 -12.41
N CYS A 324 -22.85 -15.20 -12.57
CA CYS A 324 -22.49 -15.79 -13.86
C CYS A 324 -23.71 -16.15 -14.72
N LYS A 325 -24.93 -16.13 -14.16
CA LYS A 325 -26.17 -16.12 -14.94
C LYS A 325 -26.48 -14.68 -15.33
N GLY A 326 -25.73 -14.15 -16.30
CA GLY A 326 -26.22 -13.01 -17.08
C GLY A 326 -27.57 -13.40 -17.74
N PRO A 327 -28.41 -12.43 -18.14
CA PRO A 327 -29.73 -12.75 -18.67
C PRO A 327 -29.57 -13.71 -19.85
N ASP A 328 -30.10 -14.93 -19.69
CA ASP A 328 -30.16 -15.87 -20.79
C ASP A 328 -30.90 -15.22 -21.95
N ASN A 329 -30.34 -15.44 -23.13
CA ASN A 329 -30.91 -15.16 -24.44
C ASN A 329 -32.32 -15.78 -24.57
N GLU A 330 -33.35 -15.10 -24.07
CA GLU A 330 -34.73 -15.31 -24.51
C GLU A 330 -35.07 -14.24 -25.55
N ASN A 331 -34.50 -14.35 -26.75
CA ASN A 331 -35.07 -13.70 -27.95
C ASN A 331 -34.54 -14.24 -29.29
N ASP A 332 -34.08 -15.49 -29.33
CA ASP A 332 -33.67 -16.15 -30.58
C ASP A 332 -34.44 -17.45 -30.81
N LYS A 333 -35.78 -17.42 -30.71
CA LYS A 333 -36.66 -18.45 -31.29
C LYS A 333 -38.05 -17.89 -31.61
N GLU A 334 -38.17 -16.95 -32.55
CA GLU A 334 -39.43 -16.80 -33.30
C GLU A 334 -39.30 -15.97 -34.59
N VAL A 335 -38.43 -16.38 -35.52
CA VAL A 335 -38.70 -16.19 -36.97
C VAL A 335 -37.95 -17.28 -37.75
N ALA A 336 -38.61 -18.41 -38.01
CA ALA A 336 -38.37 -19.27 -39.18
C ALA A 336 -39.36 -20.44 -39.20
N ALA A 337 -40.57 -20.20 -39.69
CA ALA A 337 -41.38 -21.09 -40.53
C ALA A 337 -42.69 -20.37 -40.88
#